data_AF-U2EM36-F1
#
_entry.id   AF-U2EM36-F1
#
_cell.length_a   1.000
_cell.length_b   1.000
_cell.length_c   1.000
_cell.angle_alpha   90.00
_cell.angle_beta   90.00
_cell.angle_gamma   90.00
#
_symmetry.space_group_name_H-M   'P 1'
#
loop_
_entity.id
_entity.type
_entity.pdbx_description
1 polymer ?
#
loop_
_entity_poly.entity_id
_entity_poly.type
_entity_poly.pdbx_seq_one_letter_code
_entity_poly.pdbx_strand_id
1 'polypeptide(L)'
;MIKIKPLVKYEIINIRRSNIVWIIGILYAFGLQQSISSMFKYGGHFLSLVDFVGSSWLPLNFIMIPIMLVAMDIGAGENDIFRTMNISSRKLFLSKLITMIIIDAVILIVNIIVAAVIGILCKVSIGYFIYEVFGYIANTVILLLVSTIIGLFVGQVLCKYIGEVVGFILVIIIFLILCNFYKVFNIIVPLFNIRTFSGSFDVISYDKSYLYHNVFWILATLVFLSACLLSEHKREEKSIFKKVYISAIAASLMLCIYLGVNLYSMKPTFYDARRSFEADNLSAANDSEPKTFFSKNNDSYYIDKYNMDLILSDKLENKCEMEVVLSKDNINSVEVGLYRNLNIFSVSVDGTKADFKRNDNSFQIDFPKTYKAGDKISIKVNYEGIIKTVSEQGKQMFFVRNNYLFLGDVFEWYPKLNDSTIKEYNVSINYKGKNKLYSNLDTKSSSGKYEFQGKDREIVLVSGNITERKYKNYLFIGNEEYINNDENCNSVIEVKNKLNSSKVDKILFVPAIPGETRMDKPYEKAYIKADY
;
A
#
# COMPACT_ATOMS: atom_id res chain seq x y z
N MET A 1 42.99 1.72 3.84
CA MET A 1 42.53 2.81 2.95
C MET A 1 43.58 3.28 1.93
N ILE A 2 44.85 3.46 2.31
CA ILE A 2 45.90 4.03 1.42
C ILE A 2 46.01 3.31 0.05
N LYS A 3 45.93 1.97 0.01
CA LYS A 3 45.97 1.19 -1.25
C LYS A 3 44.63 1.08 -1.99
N ILE A 4 43.50 1.42 -1.35
CA ILE A 4 42.14 1.26 -1.93
C ILE A 4 41.73 2.51 -2.69
N LYS A 5 42.07 3.70 -2.18
CA LYS A 5 41.72 4.99 -2.79
C LYS A 5 42.20 5.12 -4.25
N PRO A 6 43.42 4.69 -4.63
CA PRO A 6 43.86 4.72 -6.02
C PRO A 6 43.05 3.78 -6.92
N LEU A 7 42.65 2.60 -6.42
CA LEU A 7 41.83 1.63 -7.16
C LEU A 7 40.46 2.22 -7.49
N VAL A 8 39.79 2.79 -6.47
CA VAL A 8 38.50 3.46 -6.64
C VAL A 8 38.62 4.62 -7.64
N LYS A 9 39.68 5.43 -7.54
CA LYS A 9 39.90 6.54 -8.47
C LYS A 9 40.09 6.05 -9.91
N TYR A 10 40.80 4.95 -10.11
CA TYR A 10 41.01 4.35 -11.43
C TYR A 10 39.69 3.88 -12.05
N GLU A 11 38.89 3.10 -11.31
CA GLU A 11 37.60 2.61 -11.80
C GLU A 11 36.65 3.77 -12.13
N ILE A 12 36.57 4.80 -11.28
CA ILE A 12 35.76 6.00 -11.56
C ILE A 12 36.19 6.71 -12.84
N ILE A 13 37.50 6.82 -13.10
CA ILE A 13 38.02 7.45 -14.33
C ILE A 13 37.62 6.64 -15.56
N ASN A 14 37.71 5.31 -15.49
CA ASN A 14 37.31 4.43 -16.59
C ASN A 14 35.80 4.52 -16.86
N ILE A 15 34.98 4.51 -15.81
CA ILE A 15 33.53 4.64 -15.92
C ILE A 15 33.15 6.00 -16.52
N ARG A 16 33.82 7.08 -16.11
CA ARG A 16 33.59 8.43 -16.66
C ARG A 16 33.90 8.53 -18.16
N ARG A 17 34.80 7.69 -18.67
CA ARG A 17 35.11 7.60 -20.11
C ARG A 17 34.12 6.75 -20.89
N SER A 18 33.31 5.94 -20.20
CA SER A 18 32.30 5.08 -20.83
C SER A 18 31.02 5.87 -21.15
N ASN A 19 30.43 5.57 -22.30
CA ASN A 19 29.14 6.15 -22.72
C ASN A 19 27.98 5.71 -21.81
N ILE A 20 28.16 4.66 -21.00
CA ILE A 20 27.11 4.09 -20.15
C ILE A 20 26.60 5.05 -19.08
N VAL A 21 27.45 5.97 -18.59
CA VAL A 21 27.05 7.00 -17.62
C VAL A 21 26.07 7.99 -18.25
N TRP A 22 26.30 8.37 -19.50
CA TRP A 22 25.37 9.22 -20.25
C TRP A 22 24.05 8.50 -20.52
N ILE A 23 24.10 7.20 -20.83
CA ILE A 23 22.90 6.36 -21.00
C ILE A 23 22.08 6.32 -19.70
N ILE A 24 22.72 6.12 -18.54
CA ILE A 24 22.04 6.20 -17.22
C ILE A 24 21.34 7.55 -17.06
N GLY A 25 22.05 8.65 -17.33
CA GLY A 25 21.49 10.01 -17.20
C GLY A 25 20.28 10.24 -18.11
N ILE A 26 20.37 9.85 -19.38
CA ILE A 26 19.28 10.00 -20.37
C ILE A 26 18.07 9.15 -19.99
N LEU A 27 18.28 7.88 -19.64
CA LEU A 27 17.20 6.97 -19.26
C LEU A 27 16.50 7.40 -17.96
N TYR A 28 17.28 7.89 -16.99
CA TYR A 28 16.73 8.44 -15.76
C TYR A 28 15.89 9.69 -16.01
N ALA A 29 16.41 10.63 -16.82
CA ALA A 29 15.69 11.85 -17.19
C ALA A 29 14.41 11.54 -17.97
N PHE A 30 14.46 10.56 -18.89
CA PHE A 30 13.28 10.07 -19.60
C PHE A 30 12.24 9.49 -18.64
N GLY A 31 12.66 8.61 -17.72
CA GLY A 31 11.77 8.04 -16.71
C GLY A 31 11.14 9.08 -15.78
N LEU A 32 11.90 10.12 -15.40
CA LEU A 32 11.39 11.25 -14.63
C LEU A 32 10.35 12.04 -15.43
N GLN A 33 10.63 12.34 -16.69
CA GLN A 33 9.71 13.04 -17.58
C GLN A 33 8.40 12.26 -17.77
N GLN A 34 8.46 10.93 -17.90
CA GLN A 34 7.28 10.07 -17.95
C GLN A 34 6.51 10.06 -16.63
N SER A 35 7.21 10.01 -15.50
CA SER A 35 6.59 10.05 -14.16
C SER A 35 5.82 11.36 -13.96
N ILE A 36 6.47 12.50 -14.23
CA ILE A 36 5.84 13.83 -14.15
C ILE A 36 4.68 13.93 -15.13
N SER A 37 4.84 13.48 -16.38
CA SER A 37 3.74 13.50 -17.37
C SER A 37 2.54 12.66 -16.94
N SER A 38 2.74 11.57 -16.20
CA SER A 38 1.65 10.71 -15.74
C SER A 38 0.77 11.38 -14.68
N MET A 39 1.35 12.28 -13.87
CA MET A 39 0.62 13.03 -12.84
C MET A 39 -0.43 13.97 -13.44
N PHE A 40 -0.17 14.50 -14.65
CA PHE A 40 -1.08 15.44 -15.32
C PHE A 40 -2.13 14.77 -16.22
N LYS A 41 -2.04 13.45 -16.49
CA LYS A 41 -2.86 12.77 -17.52
C LYS A 41 -4.10 12.05 -16.99
N TYR A 42 -4.17 11.70 -15.71
CA TYR A 42 -5.24 10.87 -15.14
C TYR A 42 -6.17 11.64 -14.20
N GLY A 43 -6.66 12.81 -14.62
CA GLY A 43 -7.58 13.62 -13.80
C GLY A 43 -6.90 14.48 -12.71
N GLY A 44 -5.64 14.21 -12.39
CA GLY A 44 -4.80 15.08 -11.57
C GLY A 44 -4.52 16.41 -12.28
N HIS A 45 -5.15 17.49 -11.82
CA HIS A 45 -4.93 18.83 -12.35
C HIS A 45 -3.64 19.49 -11.82
N PHE A 46 -2.88 18.84 -10.93
CA PHE A 46 -1.72 19.46 -10.28
C PHE A 46 -0.62 18.45 -9.91
N LEU A 47 0.59 18.97 -9.72
CA LEU A 47 1.77 18.22 -9.28
C LEU A 47 1.57 17.71 -7.85
N SER A 48 1.93 16.45 -7.57
CA SER A 48 1.75 15.81 -6.27
C SER A 48 2.98 14.99 -5.86
N LEU A 49 3.46 15.13 -4.62
CA LEU A 49 4.58 14.38 -4.07
C LEU A 49 4.20 12.91 -3.86
N VAL A 50 2.97 12.64 -3.40
CA VAL A 50 2.37 11.29 -3.33
C VAL A 50 2.43 10.60 -4.69
N ASP A 51 1.99 11.26 -5.74
CA ASP A 51 1.98 10.68 -7.09
C ASP A 51 3.39 10.53 -7.67
N PHE A 52 4.31 11.43 -7.31
CA PHE A 52 5.73 11.26 -7.58
C PHE A 52 6.31 10.01 -6.91
N VAL A 53 6.10 9.84 -5.61
CA VAL A 53 6.56 8.64 -4.89
C VAL A 53 5.93 7.39 -5.51
N GLY A 54 4.64 7.44 -5.88
CA GLY A 54 3.91 6.33 -6.50
C GLY A 54 4.42 5.92 -7.88
N SER A 55 4.94 6.87 -8.66
CA SER A 55 5.49 6.64 -10.00
C SER A 55 7.03 6.53 -10.05
N SER A 56 7.71 6.87 -8.96
CA SER A 56 9.18 6.94 -8.85
C SER A 56 9.92 5.61 -9.13
N TRP A 57 9.22 4.48 -9.09
CA TRP A 57 9.78 3.19 -9.50
C TRP A 57 10.14 3.17 -11.00
N LEU A 58 9.52 4.01 -11.82
CA LEU A 58 9.72 4.04 -13.28
C LEU A 58 11.13 4.50 -13.68
N PRO A 59 11.62 5.70 -13.28
CA PRO A 59 12.99 6.12 -13.60
C PRO A 59 14.04 5.17 -13.04
N LEU A 60 13.76 4.59 -11.88
CA LEU A 60 14.63 3.63 -11.22
C LEU A 60 14.70 2.27 -11.94
N ASN A 61 13.58 1.78 -12.47
CA ASN A 61 13.58 0.60 -13.34
C ASN A 61 14.37 0.85 -14.64
N PHE A 62 14.25 2.04 -15.26
CA PHE A 62 14.94 2.35 -16.52
C PHE A 62 16.47 2.32 -16.38
N ILE A 63 17.00 2.70 -15.21
CA ILE A 63 18.44 2.64 -14.94
C ILE A 63 18.92 1.30 -14.39
N MET A 64 18.02 0.34 -14.09
CA MET A 64 18.37 -0.92 -13.44
C MET A 64 19.33 -1.76 -14.30
N ILE A 65 19.06 -1.93 -15.61
CA ILE A 65 19.97 -2.65 -16.53
C ILE A 65 21.32 -1.94 -16.62
N PRO A 66 21.40 -0.63 -16.95
CA PRO A 66 22.67 0.07 -16.97
C PRO A 66 23.50 -0.05 -15.68
N ILE A 67 22.87 0.05 -14.50
CA ILE A 67 23.57 -0.13 -13.21
C ILE A 67 24.12 -1.55 -13.09
N MET A 68 23.31 -2.58 -13.39
CA MET A 68 23.75 -3.97 -13.35
C MET A 68 24.90 -4.24 -14.32
N LEU A 69 24.88 -3.63 -15.52
CA LEU A 69 25.96 -3.75 -16.51
C LEU A 69 27.24 -3.07 -16.04
N VAL A 70 27.17 -1.84 -15.49
CA VAL A 70 28.35 -1.17 -14.90
C VAL A 70 28.93 -2.01 -13.77
N ALA A 71 28.08 -2.55 -12.89
CA ALA A 71 28.51 -3.43 -11.81
C ALA A 71 29.10 -4.76 -12.33
N MET A 72 28.56 -5.31 -13.42
CA MET A 72 29.09 -6.50 -14.10
C MET A 72 30.48 -6.23 -14.67
N ASP A 73 30.68 -5.13 -15.39
CA ASP A 73 31.97 -4.76 -15.97
C ASP A 73 33.04 -4.56 -14.89
N ILE A 74 32.70 -3.81 -13.82
CA ILE A 74 33.58 -3.64 -12.65
C ILE A 74 33.85 -4.99 -11.97
N GLY A 75 32.83 -5.84 -11.85
CA GLY A 75 32.91 -7.18 -11.28
C GLY A 75 33.87 -8.09 -12.06
N ALA A 76 33.79 -8.09 -13.39
CA ALA A 76 34.63 -8.86 -14.29
C ALA A 76 36.06 -8.32 -14.39
N GLY A 77 36.25 -7.00 -14.22
CA GLY A 77 37.54 -6.33 -14.34
C GLY A 77 38.62 -6.92 -13.42
N GLU A 78 39.59 -7.62 -14.00
CA GLU A 78 40.85 -7.95 -13.36
C GLU A 78 41.95 -7.11 -14.02
N ASN A 79 42.18 -5.88 -13.56
CA ASN A 79 43.24 -5.08 -14.17
C ASN A 79 44.60 -5.76 -13.90
N ASP A 80 45.34 -6.07 -14.97
CA ASP A 80 46.67 -6.69 -14.91
C ASP A 80 47.66 -5.88 -14.07
N ILE A 81 47.45 -4.57 -14.02
CA ILE A 81 48.15 -3.59 -13.17
C ILE A 81 47.99 -3.92 -11.66
N PHE A 82 46.90 -4.57 -11.24
CA PHE A 82 46.64 -4.91 -9.84
C PHE A 82 47.16 -6.28 -9.43
N ARG A 83 47.26 -7.22 -10.38
CA ARG A 83 47.99 -8.49 -10.16
C ARG A 83 49.47 -8.23 -9.88
N THR A 84 50.05 -7.19 -10.49
CA THR A 84 51.44 -6.76 -10.26
C THR A 84 51.66 -6.01 -8.94
N MET A 85 50.62 -5.43 -8.32
CA MET A 85 50.74 -4.65 -7.07
C MET A 85 50.62 -5.47 -5.76
N ASN A 86 50.50 -6.81 -5.83
CA ASN A 86 50.33 -7.71 -4.67
C ASN A 86 49.24 -7.23 -3.68
N ILE A 87 48.08 -6.86 -4.23
CA ILE A 87 46.91 -6.45 -3.46
C ILE A 87 46.04 -7.70 -3.22
N SER A 88 45.61 -7.93 -1.98
CA SER A 88 44.75 -9.08 -1.68
C SER A 88 43.38 -8.97 -2.36
N SER A 89 42.82 -10.11 -2.81
CA SER A 89 41.49 -10.23 -3.41
C SER A 89 40.40 -9.52 -2.61
N ARG A 90 40.44 -9.61 -1.28
CA ARG A 90 39.48 -8.91 -0.40
C ARG A 90 39.53 -7.38 -0.56
N LYS A 91 40.73 -6.81 -0.71
CA LYS A 91 40.91 -5.36 -0.89
C LYS A 91 40.49 -4.92 -2.30
N LEU A 92 40.69 -5.77 -3.30
CA LEU A 92 40.20 -5.55 -4.67
C LEU A 92 38.67 -5.54 -4.70
N PHE A 93 38.03 -6.58 -4.15
CA PHE A 93 36.57 -6.63 -4.07
C PHE A 93 35.99 -5.46 -3.27
N LEU A 94 36.60 -5.11 -2.13
CA LEU A 94 36.18 -3.93 -1.36
C LEU A 94 36.31 -2.63 -2.16
N SER A 95 37.32 -2.49 -3.02
CA SER A 95 37.45 -1.31 -3.89
C SER A 95 36.35 -1.25 -4.97
N LYS A 96 35.95 -2.40 -5.52
CA LYS A 96 34.82 -2.52 -6.47
C LYS A 96 33.51 -2.12 -5.80
N LEU A 97 33.27 -2.66 -4.59
CA LEU A 97 32.09 -2.33 -3.79
C LEU A 97 32.03 -0.83 -3.45
N ILE A 98 33.14 -0.23 -2.99
CA ILE A 98 33.19 1.22 -2.69
C ILE A 98 32.94 2.05 -3.95
N THR A 99 33.45 1.63 -5.10
CA THR A 99 33.22 2.32 -6.38
C THR A 99 31.73 2.35 -6.71
N MET A 100 31.05 1.21 -6.59
CA MET A 100 29.60 1.15 -6.82
C MET A 100 28.80 1.95 -5.80
N ILE A 101 29.18 1.92 -4.51
CA ILE A 101 28.54 2.74 -3.48
C ILE A 101 28.62 4.24 -3.83
N ILE A 102 29.73 4.71 -4.41
CA ILE A 102 29.86 6.11 -4.84
C ILE A 102 28.87 6.42 -5.98
N ILE A 103 28.72 5.52 -6.95
CA ILE A 103 27.77 5.69 -8.07
C ILE A 103 26.33 5.70 -7.55
N ASP A 104 25.99 4.73 -6.70
CA ASP A 104 24.68 4.62 -6.07
C ASP A 104 24.36 5.86 -5.22
N ALA A 105 25.34 6.41 -4.50
CA ALA A 105 25.17 7.63 -3.73
C ALA A 105 24.84 8.85 -4.61
N VAL A 106 25.47 8.99 -5.78
CA VAL A 106 25.14 10.06 -6.73
C VAL A 106 23.70 9.94 -7.22
N ILE A 107 23.27 8.72 -7.58
CA ILE A 107 21.89 8.46 -8.01
C ILE A 107 20.90 8.78 -6.88
N LEU A 108 21.19 8.34 -5.66
CA LEU A 108 20.36 8.61 -4.49
C LEU A 108 20.23 10.11 -4.21
N ILE A 109 21.33 10.87 -4.29
CA ILE A 109 21.31 12.34 -4.11
C ILE A 109 20.40 13.00 -5.14
N VAL A 110 20.48 12.59 -6.42
CA VAL A 110 19.61 13.12 -7.47
C VAL A 110 18.13 12.81 -7.17
N ASN A 111 17.81 11.58 -6.74
CA ASN A 111 16.45 11.18 -6.34
C ASN A 111 15.91 12.06 -5.19
N ILE A 112 16.73 12.31 -4.17
CA ILE A 112 16.37 13.18 -3.03
C ILE A 112 16.15 14.62 -3.47
N ILE A 113 17.01 15.16 -4.34
CA ILE A 113 16.88 16.53 -4.85
C ILE A 113 15.57 16.69 -5.63
N VAL A 114 15.23 15.73 -6.51
CA VAL A 114 13.99 15.79 -7.29
C VAL A 114 12.76 15.74 -6.37
N ALA A 115 12.74 14.82 -5.39
CA ALA A 115 11.67 14.76 -4.40
C ALA A 115 11.53 16.07 -3.63
N ALA A 116 12.64 16.68 -3.20
CA ALA A 116 12.65 17.96 -2.50
C ALA A 116 12.10 19.11 -3.36
N VAL A 117 12.49 19.19 -4.64
CA VAL A 117 11.97 20.20 -5.58
C VAL A 117 10.45 20.04 -5.73
N ILE A 118 9.95 18.81 -5.90
CA ILE A 118 8.51 18.55 -6.01
C ILE A 118 7.79 18.93 -4.71
N GLY A 119 8.30 18.53 -3.54
CA GLY A 119 7.73 18.91 -2.25
C GLY A 119 7.64 20.42 -2.03
N ILE A 120 8.67 21.17 -2.43
CA ILE A 120 8.68 22.65 -2.37
C ILE A 120 7.60 23.23 -3.30
N LEU A 121 7.48 22.71 -4.53
CA LEU A 121 6.46 23.15 -5.48
C LEU A 121 5.04 22.88 -4.98
N CYS A 122 4.82 21.74 -4.31
CA CYS A 122 3.54 21.37 -3.70
C CYS A 122 3.26 22.08 -2.36
N LYS A 123 4.20 22.87 -1.83
CA LYS A 123 4.09 23.59 -0.54
C LYS A 123 3.74 22.67 0.64
N VAL A 124 4.28 21.44 0.65
CA VAL A 124 4.03 20.50 1.75
C VAL A 124 4.85 20.85 2.99
N SER A 125 4.31 20.52 4.16
CA SER A 125 5.00 20.64 5.43
C SER A 125 6.22 19.70 5.48
N ILE A 126 7.25 20.08 6.25
CA ILE A 126 8.46 19.27 6.42
C ILE A 126 8.11 17.89 7.02
N GLY A 127 7.15 17.83 7.95
CA GLY A 127 6.71 16.59 8.57
C GLY A 127 6.11 15.63 7.53
N TYR A 128 5.23 16.16 6.67
CA TYR A 128 4.64 15.41 5.57
C TYR A 128 5.69 14.95 4.55
N PHE A 129 6.58 15.86 4.13
CA PHE A 129 7.68 15.54 3.22
C PHE A 129 8.55 14.39 3.72
N ILE A 130 8.99 14.45 4.99
CA ILE A 130 9.84 13.41 5.58
C ILE A 130 9.10 12.07 5.60
N TYR A 131 7.81 12.07 5.94
CA TYR A 131 7.00 10.85 5.99
C TYR A 131 6.90 10.16 4.63
N GLU A 132 6.56 10.90 3.57
CA GLU A 132 6.41 10.34 2.22
C GLU A 132 7.76 9.88 1.63
N VAL A 133 8.81 10.68 1.84
CA VAL A 133 10.14 10.44 1.24
C VAL A 133 10.92 9.33 1.95
N PHE A 134 10.64 9.04 3.23
CA PHE A 134 11.40 8.02 3.97
C PHE A 134 11.32 6.63 3.32
N GLY A 135 10.12 6.17 2.99
CA GLY A 135 9.90 4.87 2.35
C GLY A 135 10.43 4.83 0.92
N TYR A 136 10.31 5.96 0.21
CA TYR A 136 10.90 6.13 -1.11
C TYR A 136 12.44 5.97 -1.08
N ILE A 137 13.12 6.64 -0.15
CA ILE A 137 14.58 6.53 0.03
C ILE A 137 14.97 5.09 0.39
N ALA A 138 14.26 4.47 1.34
CA ALA A 138 14.55 3.09 1.75
C ALA A 138 14.45 2.10 0.58
N ASN A 139 13.37 2.17 -0.21
CA ASN A 139 13.21 1.33 -1.40
C ASN A 139 14.29 1.63 -2.46
N THR A 140 14.63 2.91 -2.66
CA THR A 140 15.68 3.32 -3.61
C THR A 140 17.04 2.74 -3.22
N VAL A 141 17.41 2.83 -1.94
CA VAL A 141 18.65 2.24 -1.42
C VAL A 141 18.67 0.73 -1.63
N ILE A 142 17.56 0.04 -1.37
CA ILE A 142 17.46 -1.41 -1.56
C ILE A 142 17.61 -1.80 -3.03
N LEU A 143 16.94 -1.09 -3.95
CA LEU A 143 17.08 -1.33 -5.39
C LEU A 143 18.53 -1.18 -5.83
N LEU A 144 19.16 -0.05 -5.50
CA LEU A 144 20.54 0.24 -5.89
C LEU A 144 21.48 -0.83 -5.35
N LEU A 145 21.34 -1.17 -4.06
CA LEU A 145 22.12 -2.20 -3.40
C LEU A 145 21.95 -3.57 -4.07
N VAL A 146 20.72 -4.02 -4.32
CA VAL A 146 20.45 -5.32 -4.95
C VAL A 146 21.00 -5.35 -6.37
N SER A 147 20.75 -4.30 -7.17
CA SER A 147 21.23 -4.20 -8.55
C SER A 147 22.76 -4.23 -8.63
N THR A 148 23.42 -3.47 -7.76
CA THR A 148 24.88 -3.43 -7.62
C THR A 148 25.45 -4.81 -7.26
N ILE A 149 24.91 -5.45 -6.22
CA ILE A 149 25.46 -6.73 -5.74
C ILE A 149 25.19 -7.86 -6.73
N ILE A 150 24.03 -7.89 -7.38
CA ILE A 150 23.75 -8.85 -8.44
C ILE A 150 24.71 -8.62 -9.61
N GLY A 151 24.86 -7.39 -10.11
CA GLY A 151 25.77 -7.10 -11.22
C GLY A 151 27.20 -7.52 -10.90
N LEU A 152 27.70 -7.19 -9.70
CA LEU A 152 29.00 -7.63 -9.22
C LEU A 152 29.11 -9.16 -9.18
N PHE A 153 28.08 -9.85 -8.70
CA PHE A 153 28.03 -11.32 -8.70
C PHE A 153 28.11 -11.90 -10.12
N VAL A 154 27.34 -11.36 -11.06
CA VAL A 154 27.37 -11.79 -12.46
C VAL A 154 28.77 -11.59 -13.04
N GLY A 155 29.35 -10.39 -12.88
CA GLY A 155 30.68 -10.09 -13.40
C GLY A 155 31.79 -10.94 -12.79
N GLN A 156 31.85 -10.99 -11.46
CA GLN A 156 32.96 -11.62 -10.74
C GLN A 156 32.88 -13.14 -10.73
N VAL A 157 31.67 -13.70 -10.69
CA VAL A 157 31.46 -15.15 -10.65
C VAL A 157 31.16 -15.65 -12.06
N LEU A 158 30.06 -15.23 -12.67
CA LEU A 158 29.54 -15.89 -13.88
C LEU A 158 30.34 -15.54 -15.14
N CYS A 159 30.62 -14.27 -15.41
CA CYS A 159 31.38 -13.87 -16.60
C CYS A 159 32.77 -14.50 -16.61
N LYS A 160 33.40 -14.61 -15.44
CA LYS A 160 34.72 -15.24 -15.28
C LYS A 160 34.74 -16.74 -15.62
N TYR A 161 33.64 -17.46 -15.38
CA TYR A 161 33.58 -18.91 -15.61
C TYR A 161 32.90 -19.30 -16.93
N ILE A 162 31.93 -18.51 -17.40
CA ILE A 162 31.01 -18.90 -18.47
C ILE A 162 31.12 -17.93 -19.67
N GLY A 163 31.66 -16.73 -19.48
CA GLY A 163 31.85 -15.70 -20.50
C GLY A 163 30.87 -14.52 -20.39
N GLU A 164 31.27 -13.38 -20.94
CA GLU A 164 30.55 -12.10 -20.82
C GLU A 164 29.17 -12.10 -21.49
N VAL A 165 29.02 -12.78 -22.63
CA VAL A 165 27.73 -12.87 -23.35
C VAL A 165 26.66 -13.53 -22.49
N VAL A 166 27.02 -14.60 -21.77
CA VAL A 166 26.08 -15.29 -20.86
C VAL A 166 25.75 -14.41 -19.67
N GLY A 167 26.74 -13.67 -19.14
CA GLY A 167 26.50 -12.68 -18.09
C GLY A 167 25.49 -11.61 -18.52
N PHE A 168 25.64 -11.07 -19.73
CA PHE A 168 24.71 -10.09 -20.29
C PHE A 168 23.28 -10.63 -20.41
N ILE A 169 23.11 -11.84 -20.97
CA ILE A 169 21.78 -12.49 -21.07
C ILE A 169 21.17 -12.68 -19.67
N LEU A 170 21.97 -13.08 -18.69
CA LEU A 170 21.52 -13.25 -17.32
C LEU A 170 21.07 -11.93 -16.67
N VAL A 171 21.77 -10.82 -16.91
CA VAL A 171 21.34 -9.47 -16.46
C VAL A 171 19.96 -9.13 -17.01
N ILE A 172 19.67 -9.44 -18.28
CA ILE A 172 18.35 -9.23 -18.89
C ILE A 172 17.29 -10.11 -18.22
N ILE A 173 17.57 -11.40 -18.02
CA ILE A 173 16.62 -12.32 -17.35
C ILE A 173 16.32 -11.83 -15.93
N ILE A 174 17.33 -11.41 -15.18
CA ILE A 174 17.17 -10.88 -13.84
C ILE A 174 16.35 -9.58 -13.88
N PHE A 175 16.59 -8.70 -14.85
CA PHE A 175 15.75 -7.51 -15.03
C PHE A 175 14.28 -7.89 -15.23
N LEU A 176 13.97 -8.85 -16.09
CA LEU A 176 12.59 -9.28 -16.33
C LEU A 176 11.91 -9.82 -15.07
N ILE A 177 12.67 -10.53 -14.22
CA ILE A 177 12.21 -11.06 -12.94
C ILE A 177 11.95 -9.95 -11.91
N LEU A 178 12.86 -8.98 -11.82
CA LEU A 178 12.88 -7.99 -10.75
C LEU A 178 12.12 -6.69 -11.08
N CYS A 179 11.91 -6.40 -12.37
CA CYS A 179 11.30 -5.15 -12.79
C CYS A 179 9.81 -5.09 -12.44
N ASN A 180 9.35 -3.86 -12.15
CA ASN A 180 7.96 -3.58 -11.78
C ASN A 180 6.98 -3.48 -12.96
N PHE A 181 7.43 -3.66 -14.22
CA PHE A 181 6.56 -3.49 -15.39
C PHE A 181 5.44 -4.55 -15.46
N TYR A 182 5.71 -5.78 -15.00
CA TYR A 182 4.80 -6.94 -15.15
C TYR A 182 4.01 -7.25 -13.87
N LYS A 183 3.53 -6.21 -13.17
CA LYS A 183 2.88 -6.30 -11.86
C LYS A 183 1.55 -7.06 -11.80
N VAL A 184 0.95 -7.37 -12.95
CA VAL A 184 -0.39 -7.98 -12.99
C VAL A 184 -0.37 -9.49 -12.69
N PHE A 185 0.77 -10.20 -12.85
CA PHE A 185 0.77 -11.67 -12.76
C PHE A 185 2.02 -12.33 -12.12
N ASN A 186 3.06 -11.59 -11.73
CA ASN A 186 4.29 -12.26 -11.26
C ASN A 186 4.19 -12.82 -9.83
N ILE A 187 4.49 -14.12 -9.69
CA ILE A 187 4.66 -14.89 -8.45
C ILE A 187 6.04 -14.60 -7.82
N ILE A 188 6.61 -13.41 -8.02
CA ILE A 188 7.93 -13.05 -7.48
C ILE A 188 7.80 -11.72 -6.75
N VAL A 189 8.38 -11.64 -5.55
CA VAL A 189 8.40 -10.44 -4.73
C VAL A 189 9.09 -9.33 -5.52
N PRO A 190 8.45 -8.19 -5.84
CA PRO A 190 9.10 -7.13 -6.62
C PRO A 190 10.21 -6.43 -5.81
N LEU A 191 11.12 -5.71 -6.47
CA LEU A 191 12.12 -4.89 -5.77
C LEU A 191 11.53 -3.67 -5.05
N PHE A 192 10.41 -3.14 -5.56
CA PHE A 192 9.68 -2.05 -4.93
C PHE A 192 8.36 -2.54 -4.37
N ASN A 193 8.14 -2.33 -3.06
CA ASN A 193 6.83 -2.47 -2.45
C ASN A 193 6.05 -1.15 -2.48
N ILE A 194 6.04 -0.50 -3.65
CA ILE A 194 5.25 0.70 -3.91
C ILE A 194 4.01 0.28 -4.70
N ARG A 195 2.84 0.67 -4.19
CA ARG A 195 1.57 0.49 -4.89
C ARG A 195 1.62 1.33 -6.17
N THR A 196 1.46 0.70 -7.32
CA THR A 196 1.51 1.40 -8.63
C THR A 196 0.38 2.39 -8.83
N PHE A 197 -0.70 2.23 -8.07
CA PHE A 197 -1.82 3.12 -8.11
C PHE A 197 -1.94 3.73 -6.72
N SER A 198 -1.48 4.98 -6.61
CA SER A 198 -1.61 5.80 -5.42
C SER A 198 -3.07 5.83 -4.98
N GLY A 199 -3.30 5.61 -3.69
CA GLY A 199 -4.47 6.18 -3.06
C GLY A 199 -4.14 7.62 -2.70
N SER A 200 -5.14 8.50 -2.69
CA SER A 200 -4.96 9.89 -2.29
C SER A 200 -4.46 10.08 -0.85
N PHE A 201 -4.45 9.01 -0.05
CA PHE A 201 -4.10 9.01 1.37
C PHE A 201 -2.74 8.39 1.67
N ASP A 202 -2.24 7.49 0.83
CA ASP A 202 -1.00 6.75 1.07
C ASP A 202 -0.51 6.03 -0.19
N VAL A 203 0.79 6.09 -0.42
CA VAL A 203 1.52 5.34 -1.46
C VAL A 203 2.31 4.17 -0.87
N ILE A 204 2.82 4.30 0.36
CA ILE A 204 3.67 3.33 1.04
C ILE A 204 3.08 2.97 2.40
N SER A 205 2.49 1.78 2.42
CA SER A 205 2.04 1.16 3.66
C SER A 205 3.21 0.70 4.51
N TYR A 206 3.59 1.45 5.56
CA TYR A 206 4.58 1.02 6.56
C TYR A 206 4.05 -0.09 7.50
N ASP A 207 3.56 -1.19 6.94
CA ASP A 207 3.07 -2.36 7.68
C ASP A 207 4.16 -3.43 7.85
N LYS A 208 3.82 -4.54 8.52
CA LYS A 208 4.73 -5.69 8.67
C LYS A 208 5.17 -6.26 7.31
N SER A 209 4.32 -6.17 6.29
CA SER A 209 4.67 -6.63 4.94
C SER A 209 5.75 -5.76 4.31
N TYR A 210 5.72 -4.44 4.50
CA TYR A 210 6.80 -3.55 4.08
C TYR A 210 8.13 -3.85 4.78
N LEU A 211 8.10 -4.08 6.09
CA LEU A 211 9.30 -4.49 6.82
C LEU A 211 9.86 -5.82 6.31
N TYR A 212 9.02 -6.85 6.18
CA TYR A 212 9.43 -8.17 5.71
C TYR A 212 9.99 -8.14 4.29
N HIS A 213 9.43 -7.30 3.42
CA HIS A 213 9.89 -7.10 2.06
C HIS A 213 11.30 -6.51 2.02
N ASN A 214 11.55 -5.47 2.81
CA ASN A 214 12.87 -4.84 2.86
C ASN A 214 13.92 -5.75 3.48
N VAL A 215 13.57 -6.46 4.56
CA VAL A 215 14.47 -7.44 5.20
C VAL A 215 14.78 -8.60 4.25
N PHE A 216 13.79 -9.07 3.49
CA PHE A 216 13.98 -10.11 2.48
C PHE A 216 15.05 -9.70 1.46
N TRP A 217 14.97 -8.49 0.91
CA TRP A 217 15.95 -8.02 -0.07
C TRP A 217 17.34 -7.76 0.50
N ILE A 218 17.43 -7.30 1.74
CA ILE A 218 18.72 -7.17 2.45
C ILE A 218 19.37 -8.55 2.61
N LEU A 219 18.61 -9.57 3.02
CA LEU A 219 19.12 -10.93 3.16
C LEU A 219 19.51 -11.56 1.81
N ALA A 220 18.70 -11.34 0.76
CA ALA A 220 19.04 -11.77 -0.59
C ALA A 220 20.36 -11.14 -1.06
N THR A 221 20.56 -9.84 -0.79
CA THR A 221 21.82 -9.15 -1.04
C THR A 221 22.99 -9.80 -0.30
N LEU A 222 22.82 -10.14 0.97
CA LEU A 222 23.85 -10.80 1.77
C LEU A 222 24.22 -12.18 1.22
N VAL A 223 23.27 -12.92 0.64
CA VAL A 223 23.54 -14.20 -0.04
C VAL A 223 24.46 -13.99 -1.24
N PHE A 224 24.12 -13.06 -2.14
CA PHE A 224 24.94 -12.77 -3.33
C PHE A 224 26.32 -12.22 -2.95
N LEU A 225 26.39 -11.33 -1.96
CA LEU A 225 27.65 -10.79 -1.44
C LEU A 225 28.54 -11.91 -0.87
N SER A 226 27.96 -12.82 -0.09
CA SER A 226 28.68 -13.98 0.46
C SER A 226 29.17 -14.92 -0.63
N ALA A 227 28.40 -15.10 -1.71
CA ALA A 227 28.80 -15.89 -2.87
C ALA A 227 29.99 -15.24 -3.62
N CYS A 228 30.00 -13.92 -3.79
CA CYS A 228 31.13 -13.18 -4.35
C CYS A 228 32.40 -13.35 -3.51
N LEU A 229 32.28 -13.29 -2.18
CA LEU A 229 33.44 -13.48 -1.29
C LEU A 229 33.95 -14.92 -1.28
N LEU A 230 33.05 -15.91 -1.41
CA LEU A 230 33.40 -17.33 -1.49
C LEU A 230 34.18 -17.65 -2.78
N SER A 231 33.82 -17.03 -3.92
CA SER A 231 34.50 -17.28 -5.20
C SER A 231 35.98 -16.87 -5.16
N GLU A 232 36.30 -15.77 -4.47
CA GLU A 232 37.67 -15.30 -4.24
C GLU A 232 38.48 -16.23 -3.30
N HIS A 233 37.81 -16.89 -2.35
CA HIS A 233 38.46 -17.75 -1.36
C HIS A 233 38.83 -19.15 -1.84
N LYS A 234 38.51 -19.52 -3.09
CA LYS A 234 39.03 -20.78 -3.68
C LYS A 234 40.57 -20.83 -3.76
N ARG A 235 41.27 -19.71 -3.61
CA ARG A 235 42.75 -19.61 -3.66
C ARG A 235 43.47 -19.65 -2.30
N GLU A 236 42.78 -19.54 -1.16
CA GLU A 236 43.41 -19.55 0.17
C GLU A 236 42.82 -20.70 1.03
N GLU A 237 43.66 -21.68 1.40
CA GLU A 237 43.33 -22.99 2.02
C GLU A 237 42.63 -22.99 3.40
N LYS A 238 42.08 -21.86 3.89
CA LYS A 238 41.46 -21.83 5.23
C LYS A 238 40.03 -22.38 5.22
N SER A 239 39.91 -23.70 5.37
CA SER A 239 38.66 -24.50 5.47
C SER A 239 37.57 -23.89 6.38
N ILE A 240 37.94 -23.26 7.50
CA ILE A 240 36.99 -22.68 8.47
C ILE A 240 36.19 -21.52 7.86
N PHE A 241 36.84 -20.60 7.14
CA PHE A 241 36.15 -19.44 6.54
C PHE A 241 35.13 -19.88 5.49
N LYS A 242 35.47 -20.90 4.68
CA LYS A 242 34.55 -21.48 3.69
C LYS A 242 33.29 -22.05 4.34
N LYS A 243 33.42 -22.75 5.47
CA LYS A 243 32.28 -23.29 6.23
C LYS A 243 31.38 -22.17 6.77
N VAL A 244 31.97 -21.08 7.27
CA VAL A 244 31.22 -19.90 7.78
C VAL A 244 30.41 -19.21 6.69
N TYR A 245 30.98 -19.00 5.49
CA TYR A 245 30.22 -18.39 4.39
C TYR A 245 29.10 -19.30 3.88
N ILE A 246 29.34 -20.61 3.78
CA ILE A 246 28.31 -21.57 3.37
C ILE A 246 27.17 -21.62 4.40
N SER A 247 27.47 -21.64 5.69
CA SER A 247 26.44 -21.63 6.74
C SER A 247 25.66 -20.31 6.74
N ALA A 248 26.33 -19.16 6.52
CA ALA A 248 25.68 -17.86 6.40
C ALA A 248 24.73 -17.79 5.19
N ILE A 249 25.14 -18.35 4.03
CA ILE A 249 24.29 -18.47 2.85
C ILE A 249 23.07 -19.34 3.15
N ALA A 250 23.27 -20.53 3.74
CA ALA A 250 22.18 -21.45 4.05
C ALA A 250 21.16 -20.83 5.03
N ALA A 251 21.64 -20.19 6.10
CA ALA A 251 20.79 -19.51 7.07
C ALA A 251 20.01 -18.34 6.44
N SER A 252 20.67 -17.53 5.61
CA SER A 252 20.04 -16.40 4.91
C SER A 252 18.99 -16.88 3.92
N LEU A 253 19.25 -17.97 3.18
CA LEU A 253 18.27 -18.58 2.27
C LEU A 253 17.04 -19.12 3.01
N MET A 254 17.22 -19.83 4.14
CA MET A 254 16.09 -20.29 4.95
C MET A 254 15.24 -19.12 5.45
N LEU A 255 15.88 -18.03 5.89
CA LEU A 255 15.19 -16.83 6.34
C LEU A 255 14.47 -16.11 5.19
N CYS A 256 15.08 -16.03 4.00
CA CYS A 256 14.43 -15.52 2.79
C CYS A 256 13.19 -16.35 2.42
N ILE A 257 13.25 -17.69 2.51
CA ILE A 257 12.09 -18.56 2.26
C ILE A 257 10.98 -18.27 3.27
N TYR A 258 11.31 -18.21 4.56
CA TYR A 258 10.35 -17.88 5.62
C TYR A 258 9.69 -16.51 5.39
N LEU A 259 10.48 -15.47 5.12
CA LEU A 259 9.95 -14.13 4.84
C LEU A 259 9.12 -14.10 3.56
N GLY A 260 9.55 -14.80 2.52
CA GLY A 260 8.82 -14.95 1.27
C GLY A 260 7.43 -15.52 1.50
N VAL A 261 7.32 -16.65 2.22
CA VAL A 261 6.03 -17.28 2.56
C VAL A 261 5.12 -16.32 3.34
N ASN A 262 5.65 -15.60 4.32
CA ASN A 262 4.88 -14.60 5.08
C ASN A 262 4.44 -13.40 4.23
N LEU A 263 5.26 -12.97 3.27
CA LEU A 263 4.86 -11.92 2.32
C LEU A 263 3.71 -12.37 1.43
N TYR A 264 3.73 -13.63 0.97
CA TYR A 264 2.65 -14.21 0.17
C TYR A 264 1.34 -14.31 0.95
N SER A 265 1.38 -14.67 2.24
CA SER A 265 0.17 -14.75 3.07
C SER A 265 -0.44 -13.39 3.41
N MET A 266 0.35 -12.30 3.36
CA MET A 266 -0.10 -10.93 3.61
C MET A 266 -0.58 -10.19 2.35
N LYS A 267 -0.71 -10.89 1.22
CA LYS A 267 -1.22 -10.30 -0.02
C LYS A 267 -2.65 -9.81 0.17
N PRO A 268 -2.99 -8.63 -0.37
CA PRO A 268 -4.34 -8.11 -0.28
C PRO A 268 -5.33 -9.03 -0.99
N THR A 269 -6.56 -9.09 -0.50
CA THR A 269 -7.63 -9.81 -1.17
C THR A 269 -8.21 -8.93 -2.26
N PHE A 270 -8.38 -9.51 -3.45
CA PHE A 270 -9.17 -8.87 -4.48
C PHE A 270 -10.60 -8.69 -3.96
N TYR A 271 -11.12 -7.48 -4.15
CA TYR A 271 -12.51 -7.15 -3.91
C TYR A 271 -13.00 -6.40 -5.14
N ASP A 272 -14.18 -6.76 -5.58
CA ASP A 272 -14.79 -6.12 -6.72
C ASP A 272 -15.94 -5.25 -6.23
N ALA A 273 -15.70 -3.93 -6.21
CA ALA A 273 -16.74 -2.97 -5.91
C ALA A 273 -17.73 -2.79 -7.08
N ARG A 274 -17.45 -3.33 -8.29
CA ARG A 274 -18.26 -3.20 -9.52
C ARG A 274 -19.03 -4.46 -9.90
N ARG A 275 -18.51 -5.68 -9.68
CA ARG A 275 -19.27 -6.94 -9.86
C ARG A 275 -20.48 -7.06 -8.95
N SER A 276 -20.59 -6.23 -7.91
CA SER A 276 -21.82 -6.00 -7.16
C SER A 276 -22.95 -5.35 -7.99
N PHE A 277 -22.64 -4.84 -9.19
CA PHE A 277 -23.57 -4.09 -10.04
C PHE A 277 -23.62 -4.57 -11.51
N GLU A 278 -22.51 -5.04 -12.09
CA GLU A 278 -22.46 -5.42 -13.52
C GLU A 278 -23.14 -6.76 -13.85
N ALA A 279 -23.58 -7.55 -12.87
CA ALA A 279 -24.35 -8.77 -13.14
C ALA A 279 -25.74 -8.50 -13.77
N ASP A 280 -26.25 -7.25 -13.76
CA ASP A 280 -27.53 -6.91 -14.38
C ASP A 280 -27.44 -5.90 -15.55
N ASN A 281 -26.26 -5.35 -15.87
CA ASN A 281 -26.11 -4.31 -16.91
C ASN A 281 -25.96 -4.83 -18.36
N LEU A 282 -26.25 -6.11 -18.60
CA LEU A 282 -26.47 -6.62 -19.96
C LEU A 282 -27.86 -7.25 -20.18
N SER A 283 -28.74 -7.29 -19.17
CA SER A 283 -30.05 -7.95 -19.34
C SER A 283 -31.26 -7.41 -18.57
N ALA A 284 -31.19 -6.32 -17.80
CA ALA A 284 -32.40 -5.81 -17.12
C ALA A 284 -32.52 -4.28 -17.16
N ALA A 285 -33.07 -3.76 -18.25
CA ALA A 285 -33.35 -2.34 -18.45
C ALA A 285 -34.57 -1.78 -17.68
N ASN A 286 -35.05 -2.41 -16.60
CA ASN A 286 -36.38 -2.07 -16.05
C ASN A 286 -36.56 -2.04 -14.52
N ASP A 287 -35.51 -1.99 -13.69
CA ASP A 287 -35.70 -1.65 -12.27
C ASP A 287 -34.67 -0.63 -11.78
N SER A 288 -35.18 0.53 -11.39
CA SER A 288 -34.45 1.75 -11.09
C SER A 288 -34.09 1.87 -9.61
N GLU A 289 -33.42 0.88 -9.01
CA GLU A 289 -32.78 1.07 -7.71
C GLU A 289 -31.41 0.39 -7.61
N PRO A 290 -30.37 1.12 -7.16
CA PRO A 290 -29.04 0.55 -7.02
C PRO A 290 -29.02 -0.45 -5.86
N LYS A 291 -28.55 -1.69 -6.10
CA LYS A 291 -28.37 -2.73 -5.06
C LYS A 291 -27.01 -2.57 -4.36
N THR A 292 -26.92 -2.91 -3.07
CA THR A 292 -25.67 -3.32 -2.39
C THR A 292 -25.69 -4.84 -2.13
N PHE A 293 -24.63 -5.35 -1.51
CA PHE A 293 -23.97 -6.65 -1.73
C PHE A 293 -24.75 -7.95 -1.45
N PHE A 294 -25.80 -7.97 -0.62
CA PHE A 294 -26.62 -9.18 -0.37
C PHE A 294 -28.10 -8.84 -0.10
N SER A 295 -28.96 -9.72 -0.63
CA SER A 295 -30.42 -9.70 -0.60
C SER A 295 -31.08 -8.48 -1.27
N LYS A 296 -32.22 -8.75 -1.92
CA LYS A 296 -33.15 -7.72 -2.43
C LYS A 296 -33.46 -6.73 -1.29
N ASN A 297 -33.83 -5.48 -1.60
CA ASN A 297 -34.47 -4.60 -0.60
C ASN A 297 -35.52 -5.44 0.14
N ASN A 298 -35.29 -5.70 1.41
CA ASN A 298 -36.13 -6.60 2.17
C ASN A 298 -37.09 -5.73 2.97
N ASP A 299 -38.25 -5.43 2.37
CA ASP A 299 -39.34 -4.66 3.01
C ASP A 299 -39.93 -5.35 4.25
N SER A 300 -39.29 -6.42 4.72
CA SER A 300 -39.72 -7.21 5.87
C SER A 300 -39.06 -6.71 7.17
N TYR A 301 -37.95 -5.98 7.12
CA TYR A 301 -37.30 -5.42 8.31
C TYR A 301 -36.32 -4.29 7.96
N TYR A 302 -36.02 -3.45 8.93
CA TYR A 302 -34.98 -2.41 8.84
C TYR A 302 -34.21 -2.31 10.15
N ILE A 303 -33.06 -1.62 10.14
CA ILE A 303 -32.25 -1.38 11.35
C ILE A 303 -32.42 0.06 11.80
N ASP A 304 -32.86 0.27 13.04
CA ASP A 304 -33.09 1.61 13.62
C ASP A 304 -31.83 2.15 14.30
N LYS A 305 -31.05 1.25 14.92
CA LYS A 305 -29.94 1.63 15.79
C LYS A 305 -28.78 0.65 15.76
N TYR A 306 -27.58 1.20 15.89
CA TYR A 306 -26.34 0.48 16.12
C TYR A 306 -25.64 0.96 17.39
N ASN A 307 -25.23 0.01 18.24
CA ASN A 307 -24.23 0.23 19.27
C ASN A 307 -23.01 -0.64 18.94
N MET A 308 -21.84 -0.03 18.77
CA MET A 308 -20.61 -0.72 18.38
C MET A 308 -19.49 -0.46 19.38
N ASP A 309 -18.78 -1.51 19.77
CA ASP A 309 -17.55 -1.45 20.55
C ASP A 309 -16.41 -2.04 19.72
N LEU A 310 -15.64 -1.15 19.09
CA LEU A 310 -14.59 -1.44 18.12
C LEU A 310 -13.21 -1.42 18.77
N ILE A 311 -12.40 -2.42 18.43
CA ILE A 311 -10.96 -2.40 18.68
C ILE A 311 -10.26 -2.37 17.32
N LEU A 312 -9.59 -1.26 17.03
CA LEU A 312 -8.95 -1.02 15.74
C LEU A 312 -7.42 -1.02 15.91
N SER A 313 -6.77 -2.00 15.27
CA SER A 313 -5.30 -2.15 15.25
C SER A 313 -4.82 -2.68 13.89
N ASP A 314 -4.16 -3.84 13.84
CA ASP A 314 -3.86 -4.56 12.58
C ASP A 314 -5.05 -5.39 12.07
N LYS A 315 -6.05 -5.58 12.93
CA LYS A 315 -7.35 -6.20 12.64
C LYS A 315 -8.48 -5.32 13.15
N LEU A 316 -9.68 -5.58 12.66
CA LEU A 316 -10.93 -5.06 13.20
C LEU A 316 -11.52 -6.13 14.12
N GLU A 317 -11.81 -5.75 15.36
CA GLU A 317 -12.69 -6.51 16.26
C GLU A 317 -13.88 -5.62 16.57
N ASN A 318 -15.10 -6.19 16.55
CA ASN A 318 -16.30 -5.43 16.87
C ASN A 318 -17.28 -6.29 17.67
N LYS A 319 -17.86 -5.69 18.72
CA LYS A 319 -19.09 -6.13 19.33
C LYS A 319 -20.21 -5.21 18.86
N CYS A 320 -20.96 -5.68 17.87
CA CYS A 320 -22.03 -4.90 17.25
C CYS A 320 -23.37 -5.36 17.80
N GLU A 321 -24.11 -4.45 18.40
CA GLU A 321 -25.52 -4.61 18.73
C GLU A 321 -26.35 -3.79 17.76
N MET A 322 -27.30 -4.43 17.08
CA MET A 322 -28.23 -3.79 16.16
C MET A 322 -29.66 -3.97 16.65
N GLU A 323 -30.45 -2.90 16.61
CA GLU A 323 -31.88 -2.95 16.86
C GLU A 323 -32.60 -3.11 15.52
N VAL A 324 -33.12 -4.30 15.28
CA VAL A 324 -33.86 -4.65 14.05
C VAL A 324 -35.35 -4.50 14.31
N VAL A 325 -36.04 -3.76 13.46
CA VAL A 325 -37.49 -3.57 13.51
C VAL A 325 -38.13 -4.38 12.40
N LEU A 326 -39.07 -5.25 12.74
CA LEU A 326 -39.79 -6.04 11.76
C LEU A 326 -40.96 -5.28 11.15
N SER A 327 -41.11 -5.36 9.83
CA SER A 327 -42.19 -4.74 9.07
C SER A 327 -43.28 -5.74 8.67
N LYS A 328 -43.02 -7.05 8.79
CA LYS A 328 -43.99 -8.12 8.50
C LYS A 328 -44.04 -9.15 9.63
N ASP A 329 -45.18 -9.83 9.73
CA ASP A 329 -45.37 -10.94 10.65
C ASP A 329 -44.66 -12.22 10.16
N ASN A 330 -44.40 -13.13 11.10
CA ASN A 330 -43.88 -14.49 10.84
C ASN A 330 -42.49 -14.53 10.18
N ILE A 331 -41.65 -13.53 10.48
CA ILE A 331 -40.25 -13.55 10.10
C ILE A 331 -39.50 -14.45 11.07
N ASN A 332 -38.81 -15.45 10.52
CA ASN A 332 -38.07 -16.46 11.29
C ASN A 332 -36.55 -16.32 11.14
N SER A 333 -36.08 -15.43 10.27
CA SER A 333 -34.65 -15.16 10.12
C SER A 333 -34.40 -13.78 9.49
N VAL A 334 -33.21 -13.25 9.72
CA VAL A 334 -32.70 -12.01 9.13
C VAL A 334 -31.37 -12.28 8.46
N GLU A 335 -31.16 -11.71 7.27
CA GLU A 335 -29.88 -11.79 6.55
C GLU A 335 -29.26 -10.39 6.49
N VAL A 336 -27.99 -10.29 6.86
CA VAL A 336 -27.24 -9.03 6.87
C VAL A 336 -25.89 -9.22 6.18
N GLY A 337 -25.42 -8.17 5.50
CA GLY A 337 -24.11 -8.13 4.87
C GLY A 337 -22.99 -8.01 5.89
N LEU A 338 -21.94 -8.81 5.75
CA LEU A 338 -20.69 -8.72 6.51
C LEU A 338 -19.55 -9.38 5.73
N TYR A 339 -18.44 -8.69 5.55
CA TYR A 339 -17.32 -9.12 4.72
C TYR A 339 -16.81 -10.51 5.10
N ARG A 340 -16.60 -11.41 4.12
CA ARG A 340 -16.31 -12.84 4.37
C ARG A 340 -15.10 -13.13 5.28
N ASN A 341 -14.08 -12.27 5.26
CA ASN A 341 -12.89 -12.44 6.10
C ASN A 341 -13.08 -11.92 7.54
N LEU A 342 -14.26 -11.39 7.87
CA LEU A 342 -14.69 -11.11 9.24
C LEU A 342 -15.36 -12.37 9.79
N ASN A 343 -14.65 -13.03 10.71
CA ASN A 343 -15.07 -14.26 11.36
C ASN A 343 -16.02 -13.95 12.51
N ILE A 344 -17.21 -14.54 12.49
CA ILE A 344 -18.23 -14.38 13.53
C ILE A 344 -17.97 -15.42 14.63
N PHE A 345 -17.84 -14.94 15.87
CA PHE A 345 -17.63 -15.79 17.05
C PHE A 345 -18.91 -16.17 17.75
N SER A 346 -19.86 -15.24 17.81
CA SER A 346 -21.12 -15.43 18.50
C SER A 346 -22.19 -14.50 17.95
N VAL A 347 -23.41 -15.03 17.85
CA VAL A 347 -24.62 -14.26 17.60
C VAL A 347 -25.59 -14.51 18.76
N SER A 348 -26.23 -13.46 19.25
CA SER A 348 -27.35 -13.57 20.17
C SER A 348 -28.51 -12.66 19.77
N VAL A 349 -29.72 -13.12 20.03
CA VAL A 349 -30.98 -12.44 19.76
C VAL A 349 -31.70 -12.28 21.10
N ASP A 350 -31.98 -11.04 21.51
CA ASP A 350 -32.55 -10.68 22.81
C ASP A 350 -31.81 -11.34 23.99
N GLY A 351 -30.49 -11.46 23.89
CA GLY A 351 -29.63 -12.09 24.89
C GLY A 351 -29.54 -13.62 24.84
N THR A 352 -30.34 -14.29 23.98
CA THR A 352 -30.29 -15.74 23.78
C THR A 352 -29.35 -16.09 22.63
N LYS A 353 -28.50 -17.11 22.77
CA LYS A 353 -27.62 -17.56 21.69
C LYS A 353 -28.46 -17.99 20.48
N ALA A 354 -28.10 -17.51 19.29
CA ALA A 354 -28.78 -17.84 18.04
C ALA A 354 -27.82 -18.57 17.09
N ASP A 355 -28.39 -19.47 16.29
CA ASP A 355 -27.67 -20.11 15.20
C ASP A 355 -27.62 -19.18 14.00
N PHE A 356 -26.55 -19.32 13.20
CA PHE A 356 -26.38 -18.52 12.00
C PHE A 356 -25.70 -19.33 10.91
N LYS A 357 -25.96 -18.97 9.65
CA LYS A 357 -25.35 -19.56 8.46
C LYS A 357 -24.64 -18.49 7.65
N ARG A 358 -23.38 -18.75 7.29
CA ARG A 358 -22.56 -17.84 6.48
C ARG A 358 -22.79 -18.06 4.98
N ASN A 359 -22.97 -16.98 4.23
CA ASN A 359 -23.12 -16.95 2.78
C ASN A 359 -22.15 -15.92 2.16
N ASP A 360 -20.88 -16.30 1.93
CA ASP A 360 -19.83 -15.38 1.44
C ASP A 360 -19.76 -14.06 2.24
N ASN A 361 -20.17 -12.90 1.68
CA ASN A 361 -20.20 -11.62 2.40
C ASN A 361 -21.57 -11.28 3.04
N SER A 362 -22.40 -12.27 3.36
CA SER A 362 -23.54 -12.14 4.28
C SER A 362 -23.61 -13.29 5.28
N PHE A 363 -24.51 -13.16 6.24
CA PHE A 363 -24.92 -14.27 7.09
C PHE A 363 -26.39 -14.14 7.46
N GLN A 364 -27.05 -15.30 7.54
CA GLN A 364 -28.44 -15.45 7.95
C GLN A 364 -28.47 -15.84 9.43
N ILE A 365 -29.30 -15.17 10.21
CA ILE A 365 -29.50 -15.38 11.64
C ILE A 365 -30.88 -15.98 11.82
N ASP A 366 -30.95 -17.16 12.41
CA ASP A 366 -32.22 -17.81 12.70
C ASP A 366 -32.75 -17.32 14.04
N PHE A 367 -34.02 -16.94 14.07
CA PHE A 367 -34.65 -16.46 15.29
C PHE A 367 -35.06 -17.63 16.19
N PRO A 368 -34.85 -17.50 17.52
CA PRO A 368 -35.20 -18.56 18.47
C PRO A 368 -36.72 -18.73 18.64
N LYS A 369 -37.50 -17.74 18.18
CA LYS A 369 -38.97 -17.71 18.20
C LYS A 369 -39.48 -16.90 17.03
N THR A 370 -40.77 -17.03 16.73
CA THR A 370 -41.44 -16.17 15.74
C THR A 370 -41.73 -14.80 16.34
N TYR A 371 -41.49 -13.75 15.56
CA TYR A 371 -41.76 -12.36 15.92
C TYR A 371 -42.85 -11.75 15.02
N LYS A 372 -43.45 -10.66 15.49
CA LYS A 372 -44.53 -9.93 14.82
C LYS A 372 -44.05 -8.61 14.22
N ALA A 373 -44.84 -8.06 13.31
CA ALA A 373 -44.62 -6.73 12.77
C ALA A 373 -44.63 -5.69 13.92
N GLY A 374 -43.65 -4.79 13.89
CA GLY A 374 -43.41 -3.78 14.93
C GLY A 374 -42.52 -4.24 16.07
N ASP A 375 -42.20 -5.53 16.19
CA ASP A 375 -41.26 -6.01 17.21
C ASP A 375 -39.86 -5.42 16.97
N LYS A 376 -39.25 -4.94 18.06
CA LYS A 376 -37.87 -4.46 18.12
C LYS A 376 -37.00 -5.55 18.71
N ILE A 377 -36.06 -6.05 17.91
CA ILE A 377 -35.20 -7.18 18.25
C ILE A 377 -33.78 -6.69 18.44
N SER A 378 -33.16 -7.00 19.58
CA SER A 378 -31.74 -6.72 19.80
C SER A 378 -30.91 -7.90 19.31
N ILE A 379 -30.10 -7.69 18.28
CA ILE A 379 -29.19 -8.70 17.75
C ILE A 379 -27.76 -8.28 18.03
N LYS A 380 -27.01 -9.12 18.74
CA LYS A 380 -25.60 -8.91 19.07
C LYS A 380 -24.73 -9.86 18.26
N VAL A 381 -23.72 -9.30 17.59
CA VAL A 381 -22.78 -10.02 16.73
C VAL A 381 -21.37 -9.64 17.14
N ASN A 382 -20.58 -10.64 17.56
CA ASN A 382 -19.17 -10.47 17.86
C ASN A 382 -18.35 -11.06 16.72
N TYR A 383 -17.48 -10.26 16.13
CA TYR A 383 -16.67 -10.69 15.00
C TYR A 383 -15.30 -10.02 14.98
N GLU A 384 -14.35 -10.65 14.29
CA GLU A 384 -13.07 -10.03 13.97
C GLU A 384 -12.51 -10.46 12.63
N GLY A 385 -11.60 -9.67 12.08
CA GLY A 385 -10.81 -10.10 10.94
C GLY A 385 -9.89 -9.03 10.38
N ILE A 386 -9.15 -9.42 9.34
CA ILE A 386 -8.23 -8.54 8.63
C ILE A 386 -8.94 -8.00 7.39
N ILE A 387 -9.01 -6.67 7.29
CA ILE A 387 -9.53 -5.97 6.13
C ILE A 387 -8.33 -5.39 5.38
N LYS A 388 -8.08 -5.87 4.15
CA LYS A 388 -7.03 -5.38 3.26
C LYS A 388 -7.40 -5.70 1.81
N THR A 389 -8.25 -4.87 1.22
CA THR A 389 -8.81 -5.12 -0.12
C THR A 389 -8.13 -4.29 -1.22
N VAL A 390 -8.11 -4.83 -2.44
CA VAL A 390 -7.66 -4.15 -3.66
C VAL A 390 -8.64 -4.34 -4.82
N SER A 391 -8.73 -3.33 -5.70
CA SER A 391 -9.53 -3.39 -6.92
C SER A 391 -8.87 -4.26 -8.01
N GLU A 392 -9.52 -4.41 -9.17
CA GLU A 392 -8.98 -5.20 -10.31
C GLU A 392 -7.66 -4.62 -10.81
N GLN A 393 -7.53 -3.29 -10.70
CA GLN A 393 -6.32 -2.57 -11.06
C GLN A 393 -5.29 -2.61 -9.92
N GLY A 394 -5.58 -3.21 -8.77
CA GLY A 394 -4.67 -3.24 -7.63
C GLY A 394 -4.67 -1.97 -6.76
N LYS A 395 -5.62 -1.04 -6.97
CA LYS A 395 -5.83 0.13 -6.10
C LYS A 395 -6.31 -0.34 -4.73
N GLN A 396 -5.75 0.20 -3.66
CA GLN A 396 -6.27 -0.08 -2.32
C GLN A 396 -7.68 0.46 -2.18
N MET A 397 -8.59 -0.34 -1.62
CA MET A 397 -9.96 0.13 -1.36
C MET A 397 -10.18 0.23 0.14
N PHE A 398 -10.52 -0.86 0.83
CA PHE A 398 -10.82 -0.86 2.26
C PHE A 398 -9.72 -1.52 3.06
N PHE A 399 -9.42 -0.96 4.23
CA PHE A 399 -8.32 -1.46 5.04
C PHE A 399 -8.36 -1.01 6.48
N VAL A 400 -7.80 -1.84 7.35
CA VAL A 400 -7.49 -1.51 8.74
C VAL A 400 -6.03 -1.86 9.01
N ARG A 401 -5.26 -0.88 9.49
CA ARG A 401 -3.86 -1.00 9.86
C ARG A 401 -3.56 -0.18 11.10
N ASN A 402 -2.42 -0.49 11.72
CA ASN A 402 -1.86 0.39 12.73
C ASN A 402 -1.59 1.79 12.13
N ASN A 403 -2.25 2.83 12.66
CA ASN A 403 -2.21 4.24 12.23
C ASN A 403 -2.96 4.61 10.93
N TYR A 404 -3.49 3.66 10.16
CA TYR A 404 -4.15 3.96 8.88
C TYR A 404 -5.36 3.08 8.68
N LEU A 405 -6.51 3.66 8.34
CA LEU A 405 -7.69 2.89 7.97
C LEU A 405 -8.59 3.68 7.04
N PHE A 406 -9.32 2.94 6.22
CA PHE A 406 -10.46 3.44 5.50
C PHE A 406 -11.54 2.37 5.45
N LEU A 407 -12.68 2.70 6.05
CA LEU A 407 -13.88 1.89 6.11
C LEU A 407 -15.02 2.74 5.57
N GLY A 408 -15.33 2.53 4.28
CA GLY A 408 -16.36 3.29 3.55
C GLY A 408 -17.75 2.68 3.72
N ASP A 409 -18.77 3.45 3.34
CA ASP A 409 -20.19 3.10 3.41
C ASP A 409 -20.58 1.96 2.45
N VAL A 410 -19.92 1.87 1.30
CA VAL A 410 -20.14 0.84 0.28
C VAL A 410 -19.56 -0.52 0.66
N PHE A 411 -18.79 -0.62 1.76
CA PHE A 411 -18.17 -1.87 2.22
C PHE A 411 -18.83 -2.44 3.47
N GLU A 412 -19.11 -3.74 3.48
CA GLU A 412 -19.75 -4.49 4.57
C GLU A 412 -18.78 -4.81 5.72
N TRP A 413 -18.09 -3.78 6.23
CA TRP A 413 -17.18 -3.93 7.38
C TRP A 413 -17.91 -4.10 8.72
N TYR A 414 -19.23 -3.89 8.72
CA TYR A 414 -20.13 -4.16 9.83
C TYR A 414 -21.44 -4.78 9.33
N PRO A 415 -22.23 -5.47 10.18
CA PRO A 415 -23.53 -6.03 9.82
C PRO A 415 -24.46 -4.93 9.31
N LYS A 416 -24.70 -4.91 8.01
CA LYS A 416 -25.48 -3.85 7.37
C LYS A 416 -26.50 -4.38 6.39
N LEU A 417 -27.55 -3.60 6.19
CA LEU A 417 -28.56 -3.84 5.17
C LEU A 417 -28.29 -3.01 3.93
N ASN A 418 -28.84 -3.47 2.82
CA ASN A 418 -28.90 -2.68 1.61
C ASN A 418 -30.09 -1.71 1.66
N ASP A 419 -30.01 -0.67 2.48
CA ASP A 419 -31.05 0.34 2.56
C ASP A 419 -30.48 1.75 2.71
N SER A 420 -31.30 2.77 2.49
CA SER A 420 -30.93 4.17 2.69
C SER A 420 -31.60 4.79 3.93
N THR A 421 -32.07 3.96 4.87
CA THR A 421 -32.73 4.42 6.08
C THR A 421 -31.73 5.15 6.99
N ILE A 422 -32.20 6.18 7.68
CA ILE A 422 -31.40 6.90 8.68
C ILE A 422 -31.42 6.08 9.97
N LYS A 423 -30.23 5.84 10.52
CA LYS A 423 -29.98 4.97 11.66
C LYS A 423 -29.26 5.76 12.75
N GLU A 424 -29.54 5.45 14.01
CA GLU A 424 -28.79 6.00 15.14
C GLU A 424 -27.51 5.18 15.37
N TYR A 425 -26.37 5.87 15.47
CA TYR A 425 -25.07 5.24 15.71
C TYR A 425 -24.50 5.69 17.05
N ASN A 426 -24.12 4.72 17.89
CA ASN A 426 -23.29 4.93 19.07
C ASN A 426 -22.07 4.02 18.98
N VAL A 427 -20.91 4.60 18.67
CA VAL A 427 -19.71 3.84 18.33
C VAL A 427 -18.58 4.22 19.29
N SER A 428 -18.20 3.28 20.15
CA SER A 428 -17.01 3.34 20.98
C SER A 428 -15.85 2.68 20.24
N ILE A 429 -14.72 3.37 20.13
CA ILE A 429 -13.54 2.88 19.42
C ILE A 429 -12.32 2.99 20.32
N ASN A 430 -11.71 1.85 20.60
CA ASN A 430 -10.36 1.75 21.13
C ASN A 430 -9.36 1.71 19.97
N TYR A 431 -8.79 2.86 19.64
CA TYR A 431 -7.86 2.99 18.52
C TYR A 431 -6.42 2.98 19.00
N LYS A 432 -5.64 1.96 18.59
CA LYS A 432 -4.22 1.86 18.97
C LYS A 432 -3.29 2.75 18.14
N GLY A 433 -3.82 3.36 17.07
CA GLY A 433 -3.04 4.23 16.19
C GLY A 433 -2.79 5.62 16.80
N LYS A 434 -1.74 6.27 16.33
CA LYS A 434 -1.33 7.62 16.70
C LYS A 434 -2.06 8.72 15.92
N ASN A 435 -2.52 8.38 14.70
CA ASN A 435 -3.22 9.33 13.84
C ASN A 435 -4.63 9.63 14.39
N LYS A 436 -5.20 10.77 14.01
CA LYS A 436 -6.56 11.12 14.40
C LYS A 436 -7.56 10.32 13.57
N LEU A 437 -8.60 9.81 14.22
CA LEU A 437 -9.70 9.12 13.56
C LEU A 437 -10.83 10.10 13.23
N TYR A 438 -11.33 10.03 12.00
CA TYR A 438 -12.40 10.87 11.50
C TYR A 438 -13.59 10.03 11.04
N SER A 439 -14.77 10.62 11.14
CA SER A 439 -16.03 10.04 10.69
C SER A 439 -16.96 11.11 10.12
N ASN A 440 -18.03 10.71 9.45
CA ASN A 440 -19.17 11.56 9.12
C ASN A 440 -20.05 11.91 10.33
N LEU A 441 -19.82 11.30 11.50
CA LEU A 441 -20.54 11.58 12.75
C LEU A 441 -19.81 12.58 13.66
N ASP A 442 -20.52 13.08 14.67
CA ASP A 442 -19.93 13.92 15.73
C ASP A 442 -18.99 13.09 16.60
N THR A 443 -17.86 13.68 16.98
CA THR A 443 -16.77 12.98 17.67
C THR A 443 -16.53 13.55 19.05
N LYS A 444 -16.45 12.69 20.06
CA LYS A 444 -15.85 12.98 21.37
C LYS A 444 -14.61 12.10 21.51
N SER A 445 -13.45 12.71 21.77
CA SER A 445 -12.19 11.98 21.90
C SER A 445 -11.55 12.21 23.25
N SER A 446 -11.15 11.13 23.94
CA SER A 446 -10.33 11.20 25.15
C SER A 446 -9.25 10.12 25.11
N SER A 447 -7.97 10.53 25.17
CA SER A 447 -6.81 9.64 25.38
C SER A 447 -6.81 8.31 24.59
N GLY A 448 -7.00 8.34 23.26
CA GLY A 448 -6.98 7.15 22.39
C GLY A 448 -8.30 6.37 22.31
N LYS A 449 -9.31 6.78 23.08
CA LYS A 449 -10.70 6.35 22.92
C LYS A 449 -11.48 7.40 22.15
N TYR A 450 -12.21 6.96 21.14
CA TYR A 450 -13.11 7.79 20.35
C TYR A 450 -14.53 7.31 20.56
N GLU A 451 -15.44 8.25 20.76
CA GLU A 451 -16.87 8.03 20.76
C GLU A 451 -17.48 8.82 19.61
N PHE A 452 -18.13 8.12 18.69
CA PHE A 452 -18.90 8.73 17.61
C PHE A 452 -20.39 8.51 17.87
N GLN A 453 -21.16 9.61 17.81
CA GLN A 453 -22.59 9.58 18.06
C GLN A 453 -23.30 10.44 17.02
N GLY A 454 -24.47 9.99 16.55
CA GLY A 454 -25.28 10.76 15.61
C GLY A 454 -26.27 9.89 14.83
N LYS A 455 -26.96 10.53 13.89
CA LYS A 455 -27.86 9.84 12.97
C LYS A 455 -27.36 10.02 11.55
N ASP A 456 -27.32 8.94 10.80
CA ASP A 456 -26.99 9.01 9.38
C ASP A 456 -27.45 7.75 8.65
N ARG A 457 -27.28 7.70 7.33
CA ARG A 457 -27.61 6.50 6.56
C ARG A 457 -26.59 5.39 6.78
N GLU A 458 -25.32 5.78 6.87
CA GLU A 458 -24.15 4.92 6.95
C GLU A 458 -23.06 5.59 7.77
N ILE A 459 -22.11 4.81 8.28
CA ILE A 459 -20.92 5.31 8.97
C ILE A 459 -19.66 5.09 8.13
N VAL A 460 -18.84 6.13 8.03
CA VAL A 460 -17.51 6.09 7.44
C VAL A 460 -16.47 6.35 8.52
N LEU A 461 -15.38 5.60 8.46
CA LEU A 461 -14.21 5.82 9.31
C LEU A 461 -12.97 5.97 8.44
N VAL A 462 -12.18 7.01 8.71
CA VAL A 462 -10.90 7.26 8.03
C VAL A 462 -9.85 7.76 9.00
N SER A 463 -8.65 7.23 8.86
CA SER A 463 -7.45 7.67 9.58
C SER A 463 -6.23 7.48 8.70
N GLY A 464 -5.28 8.40 8.80
CA GLY A 464 -4.03 8.33 8.05
C GLY A 464 -3.19 9.59 8.24
N ASN A 465 -2.28 9.83 7.30
CA ASN A 465 -1.45 11.03 7.22
C ASN A 465 -2.27 12.20 6.66
N ILE A 466 -3.34 12.55 7.39
CA ILE A 466 -4.34 13.52 6.96
C ILE A 466 -4.40 14.67 7.94
N THR A 467 -4.61 15.85 7.40
CA THR A 467 -4.58 17.10 8.15
C THR A 467 -5.91 17.83 8.01
N GLU A 468 -6.10 18.82 8.87
CA GLU A 468 -7.27 19.69 8.87
C GLU A 468 -6.89 21.06 8.34
N ARG A 469 -7.70 21.62 7.44
CA ARG A 469 -7.56 23.00 6.97
C ARG A 469 -8.90 23.71 7.00
N LYS A 470 -8.94 24.88 7.64
CA LYS A 470 -10.10 25.78 7.54
C LYS A 470 -9.94 26.67 6.31
N TYR A 471 -10.94 26.68 5.42
CA TYR A 471 -10.94 27.52 4.22
C TYR A 471 -12.37 27.94 3.86
N LYS A 472 -12.62 29.25 3.68
CA LYS A 472 -13.94 29.84 3.34
C LYS A 472 -15.11 29.27 4.19
N ASN A 473 -14.92 29.17 5.50
CA ASN A 473 -15.85 28.62 6.51
C ASN A 473 -16.03 27.09 6.50
N TYR A 474 -15.34 26.37 5.60
CA TYR A 474 -15.33 24.92 5.57
C TYR A 474 -14.13 24.36 6.34
N LEU A 475 -14.35 23.25 7.04
CA LEU A 475 -13.29 22.41 7.58
C LEU A 475 -13.02 21.27 6.59
N PHE A 476 -11.91 21.38 5.86
CA PHE A 476 -11.40 20.32 5.00
C PHE A 476 -10.54 19.36 5.80
N ILE A 477 -10.74 18.07 5.55
CA ILE A 477 -10.00 16.98 6.18
C ILE A 477 -9.54 16.05 5.05
N GLY A 478 -8.24 15.87 4.91
CA GLY A 478 -7.72 15.09 3.81
C GLY A 478 -6.20 15.12 3.71
N ASN A 479 -5.71 14.65 2.58
CA ASN A 479 -4.29 14.74 2.24
C ASN A 479 -3.84 16.20 2.16
N GLU A 480 -2.67 16.49 2.72
CA GLU A 480 -2.14 17.85 2.84
C GLU A 480 -2.04 18.56 1.47
N GLU A 481 -1.61 17.85 0.43
CA GLU A 481 -1.44 18.40 -0.92
C GLU A 481 -2.78 18.84 -1.54
N TYR A 482 -3.82 18.03 -1.31
CA TYR A 482 -5.16 18.28 -1.86
C TYR A 482 -5.88 19.40 -1.14
N ILE A 483 -5.77 19.46 0.20
CA ILE A 483 -6.44 20.49 0.99
C ILE A 483 -5.68 21.82 0.99
N ASN A 484 -4.37 21.83 0.72
CA ASN A 484 -3.59 23.07 0.56
C ASN A 484 -3.74 23.71 -0.82
N ASN A 485 -4.41 23.05 -1.77
CA ASN A 485 -4.72 23.61 -3.08
C ASN A 485 -6.07 24.35 -3.06
N ASP A 486 -6.01 25.69 -3.10
CA ASP A 486 -7.19 26.56 -3.09
C ASP A 486 -8.13 26.32 -4.28
N GLU A 487 -7.61 26.03 -5.47
CA GLU A 487 -8.43 25.74 -6.66
C GLU A 487 -9.22 24.44 -6.47
N ASN A 488 -8.57 23.41 -5.93
CA ASN A 488 -9.22 22.15 -5.60
C ASN A 488 -10.31 22.34 -4.53
N CYS A 489 -10.00 23.07 -3.45
CA CYS A 489 -10.99 23.41 -2.42
C CYS A 489 -12.19 24.18 -2.99
N ASN A 490 -11.97 25.14 -3.88
CA ASN A 490 -13.04 25.89 -4.53
C ASN A 490 -13.92 24.99 -5.41
N SER A 491 -13.31 24.13 -6.23
CA SER A 491 -14.02 23.15 -7.07
C SER A 491 -14.93 22.24 -6.23
N VAL A 492 -14.41 21.72 -5.10
CA VAL A 492 -15.19 20.85 -4.21
C VAL A 492 -16.34 21.61 -3.54
N ILE A 493 -16.13 22.88 -3.14
CA ILE A 493 -17.21 23.73 -2.60
C ILE A 493 -18.30 23.94 -3.66
N GLU A 494 -17.93 24.20 -4.91
CA GLU A 494 -18.89 24.38 -6.00
C GLU A 494 -19.72 23.12 -6.25
N VAL A 495 -19.09 21.95 -6.31
CA VAL A 495 -19.80 20.66 -6.46
C VAL A 495 -20.74 20.42 -5.28
N LYS A 496 -20.27 20.61 -4.05
CA LYS A 496 -21.06 20.45 -2.83
C LYS A 496 -22.24 21.42 -2.77
N ASN A 497 -22.07 22.66 -3.22
CA ASN A 497 -23.14 23.65 -3.28
C ASN A 497 -24.20 23.29 -4.33
N LYS A 498 -23.81 22.71 -5.47
CA LYS A 498 -24.76 22.19 -6.48
C LYS A 498 -25.64 21.05 -5.95
N LEU A 499 -25.17 20.30 -4.97
CA LEU A 499 -25.90 19.21 -4.33
C LEU A 499 -26.87 19.68 -3.21
N ASN A 500 -27.17 20.98 -3.09
CA ASN A 500 -28.07 21.58 -2.09
C ASN A 500 -27.74 21.18 -0.62
N SER A 501 -26.47 20.95 -0.33
CA SER A 501 -25.98 20.50 0.98
C SER A 501 -25.57 21.67 1.89
N SER A 502 -26.38 22.73 1.92
CA SER A 502 -25.98 24.05 2.44
C SER A 502 -25.63 24.09 3.94
N LYS A 503 -26.00 23.07 4.72
CA LYS A 503 -25.75 22.99 6.17
C LYS A 503 -24.46 22.26 6.58
N VAL A 504 -23.73 21.70 5.62
CA VAL A 504 -22.58 20.83 5.93
C VAL A 504 -21.27 21.60 5.80
N ASP A 505 -20.63 21.95 6.91
CA ASP A 505 -19.39 22.75 6.90
C ASP A 505 -18.11 21.90 6.93
N LYS A 506 -18.24 20.59 7.08
CA LYS A 506 -17.11 19.64 7.12
C LYS A 506 -17.02 18.87 5.80
N ILE A 507 -15.85 18.87 5.19
CA ILE A 507 -15.55 18.15 3.94
C ILE A 507 -14.46 17.14 4.23
N LEU A 508 -14.74 15.87 3.96
CA LEU A 508 -13.84 14.75 4.19
C LEU A 508 -13.45 14.13 2.85
N PHE A 509 -12.19 14.30 2.47
CA PHE A 509 -11.65 13.53 1.36
C PHE A 509 -11.48 12.06 1.79
N VAL A 510 -11.71 11.13 0.88
CA VAL A 510 -11.50 9.68 1.09
C VAL A 510 -10.89 9.02 -0.14
N PRO A 511 -10.25 7.85 -0.01
CA PRO A 511 -9.70 7.13 -1.15
C PRO A 511 -10.74 6.86 -2.25
N ALA A 512 -10.28 6.89 -3.51
CA ALA A 512 -11.06 6.51 -4.67
C ALA A 512 -11.64 5.09 -4.55
N ILE A 513 -12.93 4.92 -4.81
CA ILE A 513 -13.54 3.61 -5.01
C ILE A 513 -13.99 3.51 -6.47
N PRO A 514 -13.28 2.74 -7.31
CA PRO A 514 -13.59 2.67 -8.74
C PRO A 514 -15.04 2.23 -9.00
N GLY A 515 -15.79 3.05 -9.73
CA GLY A 515 -17.15 2.73 -10.17
C GLY A 515 -18.27 3.13 -9.20
N GLU A 516 -17.96 3.72 -8.04
CA GLU A 516 -18.96 4.05 -7.03
C GLU A 516 -19.12 5.55 -6.82
N THR A 517 -20.30 6.09 -7.13
CA THR A 517 -20.67 7.50 -6.87
C THR A 517 -21.49 7.68 -5.59
N ARG A 518 -21.81 6.58 -4.89
CA ARG A 518 -22.62 6.60 -3.67
C ARG A 518 -21.97 7.38 -2.52
N MET A 519 -20.64 7.36 -2.44
CA MET A 519 -19.88 8.13 -1.44
C MET A 519 -19.90 9.64 -1.67
N ASP A 520 -20.13 10.10 -2.90
CA ASP A 520 -20.19 11.53 -3.24
C ASP A 520 -21.56 12.13 -2.88
N LYS A 521 -22.10 11.76 -1.71
CA LYS A 521 -23.38 12.23 -1.18
C LYS A 521 -23.18 12.98 0.14
N PRO A 522 -24.03 13.99 0.42
CA PRO A 522 -24.01 14.65 1.72
C PRO A 522 -24.54 13.72 2.82
N TYR A 523 -23.73 13.59 3.86
CA TYR A 523 -24.08 13.03 5.16
C TYR A 523 -24.57 14.15 6.09
N GLU A 524 -25.12 13.81 7.25
CA GLU A 524 -25.72 14.82 8.13
C GLU A 524 -24.70 15.89 8.57
N LYS A 525 -23.47 15.45 8.91
CA LYS A 525 -22.41 16.33 9.42
C LYS A 525 -21.20 16.47 8.50
N ALA A 526 -21.12 15.73 7.39
CA ALA A 526 -19.96 15.77 6.51
C ALA A 526 -20.33 15.59 5.03
N TYR A 527 -19.56 16.20 4.15
CA TYR A 527 -19.58 15.88 2.73
C TYR A 527 -18.36 15.01 2.45
N ILE A 528 -18.61 13.76 2.05
CA ILE A 528 -17.53 12.83 1.70
C ILE A 528 -17.23 13.01 0.21
N LYS A 529 -15.96 13.23 -0.10
CA LYS A 529 -15.49 13.34 -1.47
C LYS A 529 -14.50 12.23 -1.75
N ALA A 530 -14.88 11.28 -2.60
CA ALA A 530 -13.92 10.33 -3.14
C ALA A 530 -12.99 11.06 -4.10
N ASP A 531 -11.69 10.84 -3.95
CA ASP A 531 -10.71 11.30 -4.95
C ASP A 531 -10.88 10.45 -6.22
N TYR A 532 -10.92 11.04 -7.42
CA TYR A 532 -11.13 10.31 -8.67
C TYR A 532 -9.95 10.45 -9.63
#